data_AF-A0A4R1HUU8-F1
#
_entry.id   AF-A0A4R1HUU8-F1
#
_cell.length_a   1.000
_cell.length_b   1.000
_cell.length_c   1.000
_cell.angle_alpha   90.00
_cell.angle_beta   90.00
_cell.angle_gamma   90.00
#
_symmetry.space_group_name_H-M   'P 1'
#
loop_
_entity.id
_entity.type
_entity.pdbx_description
1 polymer ?
#
loop_
_entity_poly.entity_id
_entity_poly.type
_entity_poly.pdbx_seq_one_letter_code
_entity_poly.pdbx_strand_id
1 'polypeptide(L)'
;MPEAQPGRRLDQPLVARRRFEVDPDGFARFSERIARFLGTGRFLAIQSVVVAVWIALNLIAWRIQWDPYPFILLNLAFSTQAAYAAPLILLAQNRQDDRDRIALDEDRRRAERTKADTEYLARELAALRLAVGEMATRDYLRGELEKLSVQIQDALDGRDGTDPSSTSSRRPERRRPDKPREKKDRDKPRDNHRDRDDHHHVGDGRFRGPASG
;
A
#
# COMPACT_ATOMS: atom_id res chain seq x y z
N MET A 1 21.51 46.44 -29.29
CA MET A 1 21.26 45.18 -28.55
C MET A 1 21.95 44.03 -29.25
N PRO A 2 23.02 43.47 -28.66
CA PRO A 2 23.29 42.04 -28.73
C PRO A 2 23.26 41.44 -27.31
N GLU A 3 22.66 40.26 -27.17
CA GLU A 3 22.42 39.64 -25.87
C GLU A 3 23.67 38.94 -25.30
N ALA A 4 24.00 39.22 -24.04
CA ALA A 4 25.06 38.51 -23.32
C ALA A 4 24.48 37.27 -22.64
N GLN A 5 24.81 36.07 -23.14
CA GLN A 5 24.36 34.82 -22.54
C GLN A 5 24.97 34.62 -21.13
N PRO A 6 24.18 34.21 -20.11
CA PRO A 6 24.70 33.95 -18.76
C PRO A 6 25.40 32.59 -18.69
N GLY A 7 26.70 32.59 -18.97
CA GLY A 7 27.54 31.39 -18.92
C GLY A 7 27.71 30.83 -17.50
N ARG A 8 27.12 29.65 -17.26
CA ARG A 8 27.64 28.59 -16.37
C ARG A 8 27.85 28.96 -14.89
N ARG A 9 26.80 28.75 -14.06
CA ARG A 9 26.92 28.74 -12.59
C ARG A 9 27.96 27.71 -12.14
N LEU A 10 28.93 28.16 -11.35
CA LEU A 10 30.07 27.36 -10.85
C LEU A 10 29.81 26.69 -9.49
N ASP A 11 28.63 26.91 -8.89
CA ASP A 11 28.29 26.53 -7.51
C ASP A 11 27.71 25.11 -7.34
N GLN A 12 28.09 24.15 -8.20
CA GLN A 12 27.81 22.73 -7.97
C GLN A 12 29.09 22.03 -7.50
N PRO A 13 29.31 21.90 -6.18
CA PRO A 13 30.37 21.05 -5.68
C PRO A 13 30.06 19.60 -6.10
N LEU A 14 30.87 19.08 -7.02
CA LEU A 14 30.87 17.67 -7.39
C LEU A 14 31.42 16.85 -6.21
N VAL A 15 30.58 16.66 -5.20
CA VAL A 15 30.86 15.74 -4.09
C VAL A 15 30.82 14.33 -4.64
N ALA A 16 31.97 13.87 -5.14
CA ALA A 16 32.21 12.50 -5.53
C ALA A 16 32.16 11.60 -4.28
N ARG A 17 30.96 11.36 -3.77
CA ARG A 17 30.68 10.29 -2.80
C ARG A 17 31.02 8.98 -3.48
N ARG A 18 32.27 8.54 -3.30
CA ARG A 18 32.72 7.18 -3.56
C ARG A 18 31.94 6.27 -2.62
N ARG A 19 30.73 5.88 -3.04
CA ARG A 19 29.92 4.88 -2.35
C ARG A 19 30.74 3.60 -2.40
N PHE A 20 31.21 3.14 -1.25
CA PHE A 20 31.64 1.76 -1.12
C PHE A 20 30.38 0.91 -1.27
N GLU A 21 30.16 0.43 -2.49
CA GLU A 21 29.00 -0.38 -2.85
C GLU A 21 29.20 -1.80 -2.30
N VAL A 22 29.02 -1.90 -0.98
CA VAL A 22 29.07 -3.16 -0.25
C VAL A 22 27.83 -3.97 -0.64
N ASP A 23 28.05 -5.07 -1.36
CA ASP A 23 27.02 -5.98 -1.87
C ASP A 23 25.88 -6.18 -0.85
N PRO A 24 24.66 -5.73 -1.14
CA PRO A 24 23.56 -5.76 -0.19
C PRO A 24 23.14 -7.18 0.18
N ASP A 25 23.28 -8.14 -0.74
CA ASP A 25 22.68 -9.48 -0.67
C ASP A 25 23.59 -10.50 0.02
N GLY A 26 24.90 -10.32 -0.11
CA GLY A 26 25.88 -11.07 0.69
C GLY A 26 25.77 -10.72 2.18
N PHE A 27 25.73 -9.42 2.49
CA PHE A 27 25.66 -8.95 3.88
C PHE A 27 24.31 -9.25 4.54
N ALA A 28 23.18 -9.13 3.83
CA ALA A 28 21.86 -9.41 4.42
C ALA A 28 21.76 -10.84 4.99
N ARG A 29 22.25 -11.84 4.23
CA ARG A 29 22.31 -13.25 4.64
C ARG A 29 23.29 -13.49 5.79
N PHE A 30 24.36 -12.70 5.88
CA PHE A 30 25.31 -12.73 6.99
C PHE A 30 24.70 -12.14 8.28
N SER A 31 24.05 -10.97 8.20
CA SER A 31 23.34 -10.36 9.33
C SER A 31 22.23 -11.26 9.88
N GLU A 32 21.48 -11.94 9.01
CA GLU A 32 20.41 -12.85 9.43
C GLU A 32 20.96 -14.07 10.21
N ARG A 33 22.13 -14.60 9.79
CA ARG A 33 22.84 -15.64 10.55
C ARG A 33 23.36 -15.11 11.89
N ILE A 34 23.95 -13.91 11.92
CA ILE A 34 24.43 -13.29 13.16
C ILE A 34 23.28 -13.01 14.13
N ALA A 35 22.15 -12.49 13.66
CA ALA A 35 20.98 -12.21 14.50
C ALA A 35 20.44 -13.49 15.17
N ARG A 36 20.31 -14.58 14.40
CA ARG A 36 19.92 -15.90 14.94
C ARG A 36 20.95 -16.48 15.92
N PHE A 37 22.24 -16.21 15.68
CA PHE A 37 23.35 -16.68 16.52
C PHE A 37 23.48 -15.90 17.84
N LEU A 38 23.24 -14.58 17.84
CA LEU A 38 23.27 -13.72 19.02
C LEU A 38 21.99 -13.84 19.88
N GLY A 39 20.81 -13.95 19.24
CA GLY A 39 19.53 -14.07 19.96
C GLY A 39 19.34 -15.42 20.66
N THR A 40 20.04 -16.46 20.21
CA THR A 40 20.12 -17.74 20.92
C THR A 40 21.31 -17.68 21.88
N GLY A 41 21.11 -17.79 23.20
CA GLY A 41 22.18 -17.69 24.23
C GLY A 41 23.36 -18.68 24.12
N ARG A 42 23.32 -19.54 23.09
CA ARG A 42 24.39 -20.41 22.61
C ARG A 42 25.68 -19.67 22.25
N PHE A 43 25.64 -18.40 21.80
CA PHE A 43 26.87 -17.62 21.59
C PHE A 43 27.65 -17.43 22.91
N LEU A 44 26.98 -16.96 23.96
CA LEU A 44 27.56 -16.79 25.30
C LEU A 44 28.10 -18.12 25.83
N ALA A 45 27.32 -19.22 25.69
CA ALA A 45 27.76 -20.54 26.12
C ALA A 45 29.04 -21.01 25.41
N ILE A 46 29.15 -20.83 24.08
CA ILE A 46 30.37 -21.16 23.32
C ILE A 46 31.53 -20.28 23.77
N GLN A 47 31.32 -18.97 23.95
CA GLN A 47 32.35 -18.04 24.40
C GLN A 47 32.88 -18.40 25.80
N SER A 48 32.00 -18.73 26.74
CA SER A 48 32.38 -19.20 28.08
C SER A 48 33.15 -20.52 28.04
N VAL A 49 32.76 -21.48 27.19
CA VAL A 49 33.49 -22.75 27.01
C VAL A 49 34.88 -22.50 26.43
N VAL A 50 35.01 -21.63 25.42
CA VAL A 50 36.33 -21.29 24.85
C VAL A 50 37.25 -20.66 25.90
N VAL A 51 36.74 -19.70 26.70
CA VAL A 51 37.51 -19.09 27.79
C VAL A 51 37.90 -20.13 28.86
N ALA A 52 36.98 -21.02 29.27
CA ALA A 52 37.26 -22.06 30.25
C ALA A 52 38.29 -23.08 29.75
N VAL A 53 38.21 -23.50 28.48
CA VAL A 53 39.20 -24.39 27.85
C VAL A 53 40.56 -23.69 27.74
N TRP A 54 40.59 -22.40 27.40
CA TRP A 54 41.84 -21.63 27.32
C TRP A 54 42.52 -21.50 28.69
N ILE A 55 41.75 -21.24 29.75
CA ILE A 55 42.24 -21.24 31.13
C ILE A 55 42.79 -22.63 31.50
N ALA A 56 42.04 -23.71 31.21
CA ALA A 56 42.47 -25.08 31.50
C ALA A 56 43.77 -25.46 30.77
N LEU A 57 43.91 -25.08 29.49
CA LEU A 57 45.13 -25.29 28.71
C LEU A 57 46.32 -24.53 29.31
N ASN A 58 46.14 -23.30 29.78
CA ASN A 58 47.19 -22.54 30.47
C ASN A 58 47.59 -23.17 31.81
N LEU A 59 46.63 -23.68 32.60
CA LEU A 59 46.91 -24.41 33.84
C LEU A 59 47.72 -25.69 33.59
N ILE A 60 47.44 -26.43 32.52
CA ILE A 60 48.17 -27.65 32.14
C ILE A 60 49.57 -27.30 31.59
N ALA A 61 49.67 -26.23 30.79
CA ALA A 61 50.93 -25.72 30.23
C ALA A 61 51.89 -25.09 31.27
N TRP A 62 51.49 -25.01 32.54
CA TRP A 62 52.30 -24.42 33.62
C TRP A 62 53.68 -25.06 33.79
N ARG A 63 53.86 -26.33 33.38
CA ARG A 63 55.18 -27.00 33.35
C ARG A 63 56.18 -26.39 32.35
N ILE A 64 55.71 -25.65 31.34
CA ILE A 64 56.51 -25.07 30.25
C ILE A 64 56.63 -23.54 30.39
N GLN A 65 55.98 -22.93 31.40
CA GLN A 65 55.96 -21.47 31.64
C GLN A 65 55.53 -20.64 30.40
N TRP A 66 54.62 -21.18 29.57
CA TRP A 66 54.31 -20.59 28.27
C TRP A 66 53.58 -19.23 28.34
N ASP A 67 52.83 -18.96 29.43
CA ASP A 67 52.33 -17.62 29.79
C ASP A 67 52.22 -17.49 31.32
N PRO A 68 53.25 -16.97 32.01
CA PRO A 68 53.21 -16.74 33.46
C PRO A 68 52.20 -15.64 33.84
N TYR A 69 51.87 -15.54 35.13
CA TYR A 69 51.00 -14.47 35.63
C TYR A 69 51.61 -13.09 35.30
N PRO A 70 50.92 -12.17 34.59
CA PRO A 70 49.46 -12.11 34.40
C PRO A 70 48.99 -12.34 32.94
N PHE A 71 49.12 -13.56 32.41
CA PHE A 71 48.43 -14.07 31.19
C PHE A 71 48.38 -13.07 30.02
N ILE A 72 49.56 -12.61 29.59
CA ILE A 72 49.67 -11.47 28.67
C ILE A 72 49.07 -11.78 27.29
N LEU A 73 49.13 -13.04 26.86
CA LEU A 73 48.60 -13.48 25.55
C LEU A 73 47.07 -13.54 25.56
N LEU A 74 46.46 -13.95 26.68
CA LEU A 74 45.00 -13.92 26.84
C LEU A 74 44.47 -12.48 26.82
N ASN A 75 45.13 -11.57 27.53
CA ASN A 75 44.73 -10.17 27.55
C ASN A 75 44.92 -9.49 26.19
N LEU A 76 46.02 -9.81 25.47
CA LEU A 76 46.27 -9.32 24.12
C LEU A 76 45.20 -9.82 23.13
N ALA A 77 44.88 -11.12 23.16
CA ALA A 77 43.86 -11.72 22.31
C ALA A 77 42.46 -11.11 22.56
N PHE A 78 42.08 -10.92 23.82
CA PHE A 78 40.80 -10.28 24.17
C PHE A 78 40.77 -8.81 23.78
N SER A 79 41.88 -8.08 23.95
CA SER A 79 42.01 -6.70 23.48
C SER A 79 41.85 -6.59 21.97
N THR A 80 42.44 -7.50 21.19
CA THR A 80 42.26 -7.57 19.73
C THR A 80 40.83 -7.97 19.35
N GLN A 81 40.19 -8.89 20.10
CA GLN A 81 38.78 -9.25 19.89
C GLN A 81 37.87 -8.03 20.07
N ALA A 82 38.04 -7.28 21.15
CA ALA A 82 37.26 -6.07 21.41
C ALA A 82 37.51 -4.98 20.35
N ALA A 83 38.77 -4.78 19.93
CA ALA A 83 39.13 -3.81 18.90
C ALA A 83 38.50 -4.14 17.53
N TYR A 84 38.40 -5.42 17.15
CA TYR A 84 37.75 -5.84 15.91
C TYR A 84 36.21 -5.89 16.00
N ALA A 85 35.64 -6.01 17.20
CA ALA A 85 34.19 -5.95 17.39
C ALA A 85 33.61 -4.56 17.03
N ALA A 86 34.31 -3.48 17.38
CA ALA A 86 33.86 -2.11 17.12
C ALA A 86 33.51 -1.80 15.64
N PRO A 87 34.39 -2.06 14.64
CA PRO A 87 34.05 -1.83 13.24
C PRO A 87 32.96 -2.79 12.72
N LEU A 88 32.89 -4.03 13.20
CA LEU A 88 31.80 -4.95 12.83
C LEU A 88 30.43 -4.47 13.32
N ILE A 89 30.37 -3.97 14.56
CA ILE A 89 29.16 -3.38 15.15
C ILE A 89 28.76 -2.12 14.38
N LEU A 90 29.72 -1.25 14.04
CA LEU A 90 29.48 -0.03 13.27
C LEU A 90 28.94 -0.34 11.85
N LEU A 91 29.44 -1.37 11.18
CA LEU A 91 28.90 -1.84 9.89
C LEU A 91 27.48 -2.42 10.03
N ALA A 92 27.16 -3.10 11.14
CA ALA A 92 25.81 -3.58 11.41
C ALA A 92 24.84 -2.42 11.69
N GLN A 93 25.24 -1.44 12.50
CA GLN A 93 24.44 -0.28 12.88
C GLN A 93 24.12 0.63 11.69
N ASN A 94 25.11 0.99 10.86
CA ASN A 94 24.88 1.81 9.66
C ASN A 94 23.77 1.24 8.75
N ARG A 95 23.62 -0.09 8.69
CA ARG A 95 22.58 -0.77 7.89
C ARG A 95 21.27 -1.01 8.62
N GLN A 96 21.22 -0.82 9.93
CA GLN A 96 19.96 -0.64 10.66
C GLN A 96 19.45 0.78 10.40
N ASP A 97 20.29 1.80 10.60
CA ASP A 97 19.96 3.21 10.34
C ASP A 97 19.46 3.46 8.90
N ASP A 98 20.08 2.85 7.89
CA ASP A 98 19.64 2.98 6.50
C ASP A 98 18.28 2.29 6.23
N ARG A 99 18.00 1.15 6.89
CA ARG A 99 16.68 0.48 6.79
C ARG A 99 15.60 1.29 7.50
N ASP A 100 15.91 1.77 8.70
CA ASP A 100 14.98 2.54 9.53
C ASP A 100 14.64 3.87 8.84
N ARG A 101 15.60 4.51 8.15
CA ARG A 101 15.33 5.65 7.26
C ARG A 101 14.37 5.32 6.12
N ILE A 102 14.58 4.22 5.40
CA ILE A 102 13.69 3.81 4.31
C ILE A 102 12.28 3.53 4.84
N ALA A 103 12.16 2.84 5.97
CA ALA A 103 10.88 2.56 6.62
C ALA A 103 10.15 3.86 7.05
N LEU A 104 10.87 4.81 7.65
CA LEU A 104 10.33 6.13 8.03
C LEU A 104 9.89 6.96 6.83
N ASP A 105 10.63 6.94 5.71
CA ASP A 105 10.26 7.68 4.50
C ASP A 105 9.09 7.02 3.76
N GLU A 106 8.96 5.70 3.81
CA GLU A 106 7.74 5.01 3.36
C GLU A 106 6.52 5.36 4.23
N ASP A 107 6.67 5.35 5.56
CA ASP A 107 5.58 5.65 6.49
C ASP A 107 5.08 7.10 6.32
N ARG A 108 6.00 8.07 6.18
CA ARG A 108 5.67 9.46 5.81
C ARG A 108 4.83 9.53 4.53
N ARG A 109 5.27 8.86 3.45
CA ARG A 109 4.53 8.83 2.18
C ARG A 109 3.16 8.16 2.29
N ARG A 110 3.02 7.15 3.15
CA ARG A 110 1.73 6.52 3.45
C ARG A 110 0.82 7.48 4.21
N ALA A 111 1.33 8.14 5.26
CA ALA A 111 0.60 9.14 6.03
C ALA A 111 0.13 10.34 5.17
N GLU A 112 0.97 10.84 4.27
CA GLU A 112 0.61 11.89 3.30
C GLU A 112 -0.55 11.47 2.39
N ARG A 113 -0.52 10.23 1.86
CA ARG A 113 -1.60 9.67 1.02
C ARG A 113 -2.89 9.49 1.82
N THR A 114 -2.83 8.82 2.97
CA THR A 114 -4.00 8.64 3.85
C THR A 114 -4.62 9.98 4.26
N LYS A 115 -3.80 11.01 4.50
CA LYS A 115 -4.30 12.37 4.76
C LYS A 115 -5.03 12.95 3.53
N ALA A 116 -4.43 12.87 2.34
CA ALA A 116 -5.04 13.35 1.10
C ALA A 116 -6.36 12.62 0.78
N ASP A 117 -6.40 11.30 0.92
CA ASP A 117 -7.60 10.48 0.75
C ASP A 117 -8.69 10.87 1.77
N THR A 118 -8.31 11.11 3.03
CA THR A 118 -9.23 11.57 4.08
C THR A 118 -9.78 12.96 3.78
N GLU A 119 -8.94 13.90 3.33
CA GLU A 119 -9.37 15.24 2.91
C GLU A 119 -10.30 15.20 1.68
N TYR A 120 -10.02 14.31 0.72
CA TYR A 120 -10.86 14.08 -0.45
C TYR A 120 -12.24 13.53 -0.04
N LEU A 121 -12.28 12.44 0.74
CA LEU A 121 -13.52 11.87 1.25
C LEU A 121 -14.33 12.85 2.11
N ALA A 122 -13.67 13.69 2.91
CA ALA A 122 -14.33 14.73 3.69
C ALA A 122 -14.98 15.82 2.81
N ARG A 123 -14.32 16.22 1.71
CA ARG A 123 -14.89 17.17 0.74
C ARG A 123 -16.06 16.55 -0.03
N GLU A 124 -15.92 15.29 -0.47
CA GLU A 124 -16.97 14.58 -1.18
C GLU A 124 -18.20 14.36 -0.29
N LEU A 125 -18.00 13.97 0.98
CA LEU A 125 -19.06 13.86 1.98
C LEU A 125 -19.75 15.20 2.27
N ALA A 126 -18.99 16.30 2.29
CA ALA A 126 -19.56 17.65 2.45
C ALA A 126 -20.41 18.06 1.23
N ALA A 127 -19.93 17.80 0.01
CA ALA A 127 -20.66 18.05 -1.23
C ALA A 127 -21.95 17.21 -1.29
N LEU A 128 -21.86 15.91 -1.00
CA LEU A 128 -23.01 15.00 -0.90
C LEU A 128 -24.02 15.48 0.16
N ARG A 129 -23.55 15.92 1.33
CA ARG A 129 -24.41 16.46 2.40
C ARG A 129 -25.15 17.72 1.97
N LEU A 130 -24.52 18.61 1.19
CA LEU A 130 -25.18 19.80 0.65
C LEU A 130 -26.24 19.42 -0.38
N ALA A 131 -25.91 18.56 -1.36
CA ALA A 131 -26.85 18.09 -2.37
C ALA A 131 -28.07 17.36 -1.78
N VAL A 132 -27.86 16.50 -0.78
CA VAL A 132 -28.96 15.84 -0.05
C VAL A 132 -29.73 16.84 0.82
N GLY A 133 -29.04 17.80 1.45
CA GLY A 133 -29.66 18.83 2.29
C GLY A 133 -30.65 19.71 1.52
N GLU A 134 -30.29 20.09 0.29
CA GLU A 134 -31.15 20.83 -0.65
C GLU A 134 -32.35 20.00 -1.15
N MET A 135 -32.19 18.69 -1.37
CA MET A 135 -33.28 17.85 -1.87
C MET A 135 -34.27 17.35 -0.79
N ALA A 136 -33.83 17.08 0.44
CA ALA A 136 -34.58 16.19 1.33
C ALA A 136 -35.46 16.86 2.39
N THR A 137 -35.02 17.97 3.01
CA THR A 137 -35.27 18.10 4.46
C THR A 137 -36.56 18.82 4.90
N ARG A 138 -37.21 19.63 4.05
CA ARG A 138 -38.43 20.35 4.46
C ARG A 138 -39.53 20.35 3.42
N ASP A 139 -39.31 20.94 2.25
CA ASP A 139 -40.43 21.19 1.32
C ASP A 139 -40.85 19.93 0.56
N TYR A 140 -39.91 19.00 0.27
CA TYR A 140 -40.24 17.68 -0.28
C TYR A 140 -41.02 16.81 0.72
N LEU A 141 -40.51 16.67 1.95
CA LEU A 141 -41.21 15.94 3.03
C LEU A 141 -42.59 16.53 3.32
N ARG A 142 -42.73 17.86 3.32
CA ARG A 142 -44.00 18.54 3.54
C ARG A 142 -44.98 18.32 2.38
N GLY A 143 -44.52 18.42 1.13
CA GLY A 143 -45.34 18.17 -0.05
C GLY A 143 -45.80 16.71 -0.18
N GLU A 144 -44.97 15.74 0.23
CA GLU A 144 -45.37 14.34 0.22
C GLU A 144 -46.31 13.99 1.38
N LEU A 145 -46.09 14.57 2.58
CA LEU A 145 -47.06 14.49 3.68
C LEU A 145 -48.42 15.14 3.32
N GLU A 146 -48.40 16.25 2.60
CA GLU A 146 -49.61 16.94 2.14
C GLU A 146 -50.36 16.12 1.07
N LYS A 147 -49.65 15.50 0.11
CA LYS A 147 -50.25 14.51 -0.81
C LYS A 147 -50.86 13.32 -0.08
N LEU A 148 -50.14 12.74 0.89
CA LEU A 148 -50.64 11.60 1.68
C LEU A 148 -51.87 12.01 2.51
N SER A 149 -51.86 13.20 3.10
CA SER A 149 -53.03 13.80 3.77
C SER A 149 -54.21 13.92 2.81
N VAL A 150 -54.00 14.48 1.61
CA VAL A 150 -55.05 14.63 0.60
C VAL A 150 -55.58 13.28 0.12
N GLN A 151 -54.71 12.29 -0.14
CA GLN A 151 -55.16 10.94 -0.54
C GLN A 151 -55.97 10.23 0.55
N ILE A 152 -55.60 10.41 1.82
CA ILE A 152 -56.37 9.86 2.94
C ILE A 152 -57.72 10.59 3.07
N GLN A 153 -57.73 11.91 2.95
CA GLN A 153 -58.96 12.73 2.95
C GLN A 153 -59.90 12.31 1.82
N ASP A 154 -59.42 12.22 0.58
CA ASP A 154 -60.20 11.87 -0.61
C ASP A 154 -60.72 10.41 -0.55
N ALA A 155 -59.97 9.50 0.08
CA ALA A 155 -60.39 8.12 0.35
C ALA A 155 -61.39 7.98 1.53
N LEU A 156 -61.48 8.99 2.41
CA LEU A 156 -62.46 9.08 3.49
C LEU A 156 -63.75 9.78 2.99
N ASP A 157 -63.64 10.90 2.29
CA ASP A 157 -64.77 11.62 1.69
C ASP A 157 -65.43 10.79 0.57
N GLY A 158 -64.62 10.06 -0.22
CA GLY A 158 -65.08 9.05 -1.19
C GLY A 158 -65.79 7.84 -0.57
N ARG A 159 -65.92 7.77 0.76
CA ARG A 159 -66.68 6.73 1.49
C ARG A 159 -68.09 7.16 1.90
N ASP A 160 -68.40 8.46 1.89
CA ASP A 160 -69.74 8.99 2.21
C ASP A 160 -70.54 9.44 0.97
N GLY A 161 -69.90 9.52 -0.21
CA GLY A 161 -70.53 9.93 -1.46
C GLY A 161 -71.29 8.82 -2.21
N THR A 162 -72.48 8.43 -1.75
CA THR A 162 -73.36 7.53 -2.53
C THR A 162 -74.26 8.30 -3.51
N ASP A 163 -74.19 7.89 -4.78
CA ASP A 163 -75.06 8.18 -5.94
C ASP A 163 -74.94 9.53 -6.70
N PRO A 164 -74.89 9.51 -8.07
CA PRO A 164 -74.72 10.70 -8.90
C PRO A 164 -75.99 11.11 -9.68
N SER A 165 -76.56 12.30 -9.41
CA SER A 165 -77.52 12.91 -10.36
C SER A 165 -77.66 14.44 -10.24
N SER A 166 -77.15 15.19 -11.22
CA SER A 166 -77.81 16.42 -11.74
C SER A 166 -77.08 17.01 -12.96
N THR A 167 -77.52 16.54 -14.13
CA THR A 167 -77.84 17.29 -15.37
C THR A 167 -77.51 18.80 -15.46
N SER A 168 -77.08 19.20 -16.68
CA SER A 168 -77.03 20.57 -17.24
C SER A 168 -75.82 21.44 -16.85
N SER A 169 -75.14 22.17 -17.76
CA SER A 169 -75.46 22.47 -19.17
C SER A 169 -74.24 23.00 -19.99
N ARG A 170 -74.43 23.09 -21.32
CA ARG A 170 -73.70 23.92 -22.33
C ARG A 170 -72.36 23.42 -22.91
N ARG A 171 -72.47 22.94 -24.17
CA ARG A 171 -71.45 22.96 -25.23
C ARG A 171 -71.08 24.44 -25.57
N PRO A 172 -69.90 24.74 -26.15
CA PRO A 172 -69.80 24.63 -27.61
C PRO A 172 -68.48 24.08 -28.18
N GLU A 173 -68.66 23.57 -29.38
CA GLU A 173 -67.74 22.93 -30.34
C GLU A 173 -66.58 23.79 -30.87
N ARG A 174 -65.39 23.19 -31.05
CA ARG A 174 -64.39 23.62 -32.06
C ARG A 174 -63.32 22.56 -32.39
N ARG A 175 -63.35 22.10 -33.66
CA ARG A 175 -62.24 21.71 -34.57
C ARG A 175 -61.17 20.68 -34.14
N ARG A 176 -61.18 19.53 -34.83
CA ARG A 176 -59.96 18.81 -35.30
C ARG A 176 -59.37 19.60 -36.50
N PRO A 177 -58.06 19.54 -36.88
CA PRO A 177 -57.23 18.33 -37.10
C PRO A 177 -55.89 18.34 -36.32
N ASP A 178 -54.98 17.35 -36.35
CA ASP A 178 -55.06 15.87 -36.50
C ASP A 178 -53.65 15.29 -36.13
N LYS A 179 -53.30 14.04 -36.49
CA LYS A 179 -51.97 13.42 -36.24
C LYS A 179 -51.40 12.71 -37.48
N PRO A 180 -50.18 13.05 -37.96
CA PRO A 180 -49.42 12.19 -38.84
C PRO A 180 -48.93 10.95 -38.08
N ARG A 181 -49.05 9.78 -38.70
CA ARG A 181 -48.34 8.55 -38.30
C ARG A 181 -47.18 8.34 -39.26
N GLU A 182 -45.94 8.40 -38.78
CA GLU A 182 -44.71 7.84 -39.37
C GLU A 182 -43.54 8.19 -38.42
N LYS A 183 -42.42 7.48 -38.33
CA LYS A 183 -41.96 6.28 -39.05
C LYS A 183 -41.14 5.40 -38.10
N LYS A 184 -41.42 4.10 -38.15
CA LYS A 184 -40.47 2.98 -38.03
C LYS A 184 -38.99 3.38 -38.15
N ASP A 185 -38.21 3.15 -37.10
CA ASP A 185 -36.83 2.71 -37.25
C ASP A 185 -36.57 1.44 -36.44
N ARG A 186 -35.93 0.49 -37.10
CA ARG A 186 -35.34 -0.69 -36.47
C ARG A 186 -33.96 -0.26 -36.00
N ASP A 187 -33.57 -0.68 -34.81
CA ASP A 187 -32.25 -1.30 -34.71
C ASP A 187 -32.24 -2.46 -33.72
N LYS A 188 -31.59 -3.54 -34.14
CA LYS A 188 -31.35 -4.72 -33.31
C LYS A 188 -30.10 -4.45 -32.45
N PRO A 189 -30.04 -4.90 -31.18
CA PRO A 189 -28.74 -5.10 -30.57
C PRO A 189 -27.98 -6.14 -31.41
N ARG A 190 -26.75 -5.80 -31.82
CA ARG A 190 -25.87 -6.73 -32.53
C ARG A 190 -25.34 -7.76 -31.54
N ASP A 191 -25.43 -9.03 -31.92
CA ASP A 191 -24.89 -10.13 -31.13
C ASP A 191 -23.37 -10.01 -30.98
N ASN A 192 -22.92 -10.44 -29.80
CA ASN A 192 -21.52 -10.48 -29.39
C ASN A 192 -20.74 -11.52 -30.21
N HIS A 193 -19.88 -11.05 -31.11
CA HIS A 193 -18.85 -11.88 -31.72
C HIS A 193 -17.62 -11.04 -32.10
N ARG A 194 -16.46 -11.69 -32.04
CA ARG A 194 -15.08 -11.18 -32.21
C ARG A 194 -14.38 -10.72 -30.94
N ASP A 195 -13.14 -11.14 -30.68
CA ASP A 195 -12.36 -12.24 -31.27
C ASP A 195 -11.47 -12.85 -30.17
N ARG A 196 -11.19 -14.16 -30.27
CA ARG A 196 -10.13 -14.80 -29.49
C ARG A 196 -8.85 -14.76 -30.32
N ASP A 197 -7.93 -13.88 -29.97
CA ASP A 197 -6.56 -13.93 -30.48
C ASP A 197 -5.74 -15.00 -29.72
N ASP A 198 -6.09 -16.27 -29.95
CA ASP A 198 -5.26 -17.42 -29.60
C ASP A 198 -4.05 -17.50 -30.55
N HIS A 199 -3.04 -16.65 -30.32
CA HIS A 199 -1.78 -16.73 -31.08
C HIS A 199 -0.80 -17.74 -30.47
N HIS A 200 -0.63 -18.86 -31.16
CA HIS A 200 0.37 -19.89 -30.91
C HIS A 200 1.78 -19.33 -30.65
N HIS A 201 2.44 -19.81 -29.59
CA HIS A 201 3.87 -20.08 -29.67
C HIS A 201 4.25 -21.43 -29.06
N VAL A 202 4.55 -22.36 -29.96
CA VAL A 202 5.60 -23.39 -29.90
C VAL A 202 5.90 -23.98 -28.52
N GLY A 203 5.45 -25.21 -28.30
CA GLY A 203 5.99 -26.04 -27.22
C GLY A 203 7.34 -26.65 -27.59
N ASP A 204 8.04 -27.20 -26.61
CA ASP A 204 9.02 -28.26 -26.87
C ASP A 204 9.02 -29.27 -25.71
N GLY A 205 8.44 -30.44 -25.97
CA GLY A 205 8.27 -31.50 -24.98
C GLY A 205 9.53 -32.35 -24.87
N ARG A 206 10.28 -32.20 -23.77
CA ARG A 206 11.34 -33.15 -23.40
C ARG A 206 10.95 -34.02 -22.21
N PHE A 207 10.05 -34.96 -22.47
CA PHE A 207 9.93 -36.21 -21.73
C PHE A 207 10.42 -37.35 -22.63
N ARG A 208 11.54 -37.98 -22.27
CA ARG A 208 11.94 -39.30 -22.75
C ARG A 208 12.22 -40.17 -21.52
N GLY A 209 11.59 -41.34 -21.49
CA GLY A 209 11.46 -42.16 -20.28
C GLY A 209 12.72 -42.94 -19.87
N PRO A 210 12.61 -43.74 -18.79
CA PRO A 210 13.74 -44.45 -18.19
C PRO A 210 13.98 -45.87 -18.76
N ALA A 211 15.18 -46.37 -18.46
CA ALA A 211 15.59 -47.78 -18.37
C ALA A 211 15.54 -48.70 -19.61
N SER A 212 16.72 -49.23 -20.00
CA SER A 212 17.06 -50.68 -20.10
C SER A 212 18.31 -50.87 -20.98
N GLY A 213 19.22 -51.75 -20.57
CA GLY A 213 20.41 -52.16 -21.33
C GLY A 213 21.72 -51.98 -20.57
#